data_AF-A0A1T1D2C7-F1
#
_entry.id   AF-A0A1T1D2C7-F1
#
_cell.length_a   1.000
_cell.length_b   1.000
_cell.length_c   1.000
_cell.angle_alpha   90.00
_cell.angle_beta   90.00
_cell.angle_gamma   90.00
#
_symmetry.space_group_name_H-M   'P 1'
#
loop_
_entity.id
_entity.type
_entity.pdbx_description
1 polymer ?
#
loop_
_entity_poly.entity_id
_entity_poly.type
_entity_poly.pdbx_seq_one_letter_code
_entity_poly.pdbx_strand_id
1 'polypeptide(L)'
;MTSSRNSRQAVLIGAFITVFLAELGDKTQLATLMLAAQSNHPWQVFLGAGAALMTSSLLGVLLGQWLGRVLPPNLVKQGAGVLMVVLGLVFCVKFYSVP
;
A
#
# COMPACT_ATOMS: atom_id res chain seq x y z
N MET A 1 27.41 24.86 -4.42
CA MET A 1 27.08 23.60 -3.69
C MET A 1 25.79 23.70 -2.86
N THR A 2 24.70 24.30 -3.36
CA THR A 2 23.44 24.49 -2.58
C THR A 2 22.16 23.97 -3.25
N SER A 3 22.19 23.58 -4.54
CA SER A 3 20.98 23.17 -5.29
C SER A 3 20.50 21.72 -4.99
N SER A 4 21.38 20.83 -4.50
CA SER A 4 21.04 19.42 -4.22
C SER A 4 20.06 19.21 -3.06
N ARG A 5 20.02 20.12 -2.07
CA ARG A 5 19.22 19.96 -0.84
C ARG A 5 17.72 20.18 -1.10
N ASN A 6 17.36 21.14 -1.96
CA ASN A 6 15.96 21.37 -2.36
C ASN A 6 15.42 20.22 -3.21
N SER A 7 16.24 19.62 -4.09
CA SER A 7 15.80 18.50 -4.92
C SER A 7 15.50 17.25 -4.09
N ARG A 8 16.33 16.92 -3.09
CA ARG A 8 16.05 15.80 -2.16
C ARG A 8 14.80 16.02 -1.31
N GLN A 9 14.62 17.23 -0.78
CA GLN A 9 13.41 17.57 -0.01
C GLN A 9 12.17 17.55 -0.89
N ALA A 10 12.25 18.04 -2.13
CA ALA A 10 11.14 17.99 -3.09
C ALA A 10 10.75 16.55 -3.43
N VAL A 11 11.72 15.65 -3.60
CA VAL A 11 11.44 14.22 -3.85
C VAL A 11 10.79 13.56 -2.63
N LEU A 12 11.28 13.84 -1.41
CA LEU A 12 10.70 13.27 -0.19
C LEU A 12 9.27 13.78 0.07
N ILE A 13 9.04 15.09 -0.07
CA ILE A 13 7.73 15.70 0.11
C ILE A 13 6.77 15.23 -0.99
N GLY A 14 7.22 15.17 -2.24
CA GLY A 14 6.42 14.69 -3.36
C GLY A 14 6.01 13.22 -3.21
N ALA A 15 6.95 12.35 -2.83
CA ALA A 15 6.67 10.95 -2.55
C ALA A 15 5.73 10.79 -1.35
N PHE A 16 5.96 11.52 -0.25
CA PHE A 16 5.10 11.51 0.92
C PHE A 16 3.66 11.93 0.56
N ILE A 17 3.48 13.08 -0.10
CA ILE A 17 2.13 13.56 -0.48
C ILE A 17 1.45 12.59 -1.42
N THR A 18 2.17 12.06 -2.43
CA THR A 18 1.59 11.13 -3.40
C THR A 18 1.13 9.84 -2.73
N VAL A 19 1.98 9.24 -1.92
CA VAL A 19 1.66 8.01 -1.18
C VAL A 19 0.58 8.28 -0.13
N PHE A 20 0.66 9.40 0.58
CA PHE A 20 -0.33 9.79 1.59
C PHE A 20 -1.72 9.97 0.97
N LEU A 21 -1.84 10.67 -0.17
CA LEU A 21 -3.12 10.79 -0.88
C LEU A 21 -3.61 9.46 -1.44
N ALA A 22 -2.70 8.59 -1.92
CA ALA A 22 -3.07 7.27 -2.42
C ALA A 22 -3.57 6.34 -1.31
N GLU A 23 -3.03 6.48 -0.10
CA GLU A 23 -3.33 5.65 1.08
C GLU A 23 -4.39 6.27 2.00
N LEU A 24 -4.78 7.52 1.79
CA LEU A 24 -5.75 8.23 2.63
C LEU A 24 -7.14 7.60 2.47
N GLY A 25 -7.67 7.03 3.55
CA GLY A 25 -8.99 6.41 3.54
C GLY A 25 -8.99 5.00 2.94
N ASP A 26 -7.83 4.32 2.92
CA ASP A 26 -7.81 2.91 2.61
C ASP A 26 -8.76 2.13 3.54
N LYS A 27 -9.37 1.08 3.01
CA LYS A 27 -10.34 0.24 3.72
C LYS A 27 -9.73 -0.35 4.99
N THR A 28 -8.42 -0.59 5.00
CA THR A 28 -7.73 -1.05 6.22
C THR A 28 -7.69 0.02 7.31
N GLN A 29 -7.58 1.31 6.98
CA GLN A 29 -7.64 2.41 7.95
C GLN A 29 -9.04 2.55 8.56
N LEU A 30 -10.09 2.47 7.73
CA LEU A 30 -11.47 2.49 8.24
C LEU A 30 -11.79 1.24 9.09
N ALA A 31 -11.33 0.07 8.67
CA ALA A 31 -11.51 -1.17 9.42
C ALA A 31 -10.80 -1.13 10.78
N THR A 32 -9.57 -0.63 10.83
CA THR A 32 -8.81 -0.49 12.08
C THR A 32 -9.42 0.57 13.00
N LEU A 33 -9.94 1.67 12.45
CA LEU A 33 -10.65 2.70 13.22
C LEU A 33 -11.97 2.17 13.79
N MET A 34 -12.73 1.39 13.03
CA MET A 34 -13.95 0.72 13.53
C MET A 34 -13.66 -0.33 14.59
N LEU A 35 -12.60 -1.14 14.40
CA LEU A 35 -12.12 -2.08 15.42
C LEU A 35 -11.71 -1.36 16.70
N ALA A 36 -10.96 -0.25 16.57
CA ALA A 36 -10.54 0.56 17.70
C ALA A 36 -11.74 1.18 18.43
N ALA A 37 -12.75 1.65 17.69
CA ALA A 37 -13.96 2.24 18.23
C ALA A 37 -14.88 1.23 18.95
N GLN A 38 -14.89 -0.04 18.53
CA GLN A 38 -15.64 -1.11 19.21
C GLN A 38 -14.86 -1.76 20.35
N SER A 39 -13.54 -1.67 20.35
CA SER A 39 -12.70 -2.25 21.40
C SER A 39 -12.62 -1.35 22.63
N ASN A 40 -12.80 -1.92 23.83
CA ASN A 40 -12.55 -1.23 25.11
C ASN A 40 -11.05 -0.89 25.34
N HIS A 41 -10.16 -1.35 24.46
CA HIS A 41 -8.70 -1.19 24.55
C HIS A 41 -8.08 -0.75 23.21
N PRO A 42 -8.22 0.53 22.83
CA PRO A 42 -7.75 1.05 21.52
C PRO A 42 -6.24 0.86 21.30
N TRP A 43 -5.44 0.84 22.38
CA TRP A 43 -3.99 0.62 22.28
C TRP A 43 -3.62 -0.79 21.80
N GLN A 44 -4.41 -1.80 22.16
CA GLN A 44 -4.19 -3.17 21.71
C GLN A 44 -4.51 -3.33 20.21
N VAL A 45 -5.57 -2.66 19.73
CA VAL A 45 -5.90 -2.61 18.31
C VAL A 45 -4.81 -1.89 17.52
N PHE A 46 -4.29 -0.78 18.04
CA PHE A 46 -3.17 -0.07 17.40
C PHE A 46 -1.94 -0.96 17.24
N LEU A 47 -1.52 -1.65 18.32
CA LEU A 47 -0.37 -2.56 18.27
C LEU A 47 -0.63 -3.76 17.37
N GLY A 48 -1.82 -4.35 17.41
CA GLY A 48 -2.19 -5.49 16.56
C GLY A 48 -2.23 -5.12 15.08
N ALA A 49 -2.87 -4.01 14.73
CA ALA A 49 -2.92 -3.50 13.36
C ALA A 49 -1.53 -3.08 12.85
N GLY A 50 -0.74 -2.41 13.69
CA GLY A 50 0.63 -2.04 13.37
C GLY A 50 1.52 -3.26 13.13
N ALA A 51 1.43 -4.28 13.99
CA ALA A 51 2.15 -5.53 13.82
C ALA A 51 1.73 -6.25 12.53
N ALA A 52 0.42 -6.34 12.26
CA ALA A 52 -0.09 -6.95 11.03
C ALA A 52 0.43 -6.23 9.77
N LEU A 53 0.43 -4.89 9.79
CA LEU A 53 0.94 -4.08 8.68
C LEU A 53 2.45 -4.29 8.47
N MET A 54 3.24 -4.32 9.55
CA MET A 54 4.67 -4.58 9.48
C MET A 54 4.98 -5.98 8.96
N THR A 55 4.28 -7.01 9.47
CA THR A 55 4.45 -8.39 9.00
C THR A 55 4.06 -8.54 7.53
N SER A 56 2.92 -7.98 7.13
CA SER A 56 2.47 -7.99 5.72
C SER A 56 3.50 -7.30 4.81
N SER A 57 3.98 -6.12 5.19
CA SER A 57 4.99 -5.38 4.43
C SER A 57 6.31 -6.15 4.33
N LEU A 58 6.77 -6.76 5.42
CA LEU A 58 7.98 -7.57 5.44
C LEU A 58 7.86 -8.77 4.49
N LEU A 59 6.74 -9.49 4.55
CA LEU A 59 6.48 -10.61 3.64
C LEU A 59 6.44 -10.13 2.18
N GLY A 60 5.78 -9.01 1.91
CA GLY A 60 5.73 -8.41 0.57
C GLY A 60 7.12 -8.05 0.03
N VAL A 61 7.99 -7.47 0.85
CA VAL A 61 9.37 -7.13 0.47
C VAL A 61 10.21 -8.37 0.24
N LEU A 62 10.13 -9.39 1.11
CA LEU A 62 10.88 -10.63 0.97
C LEU A 62 10.47 -11.38 -0.31
N LEU A 63 9.16 -11.49 -0.57
CA LEU A 63 8.63 -12.09 -1.78
C LEU A 63 9.02 -11.28 -3.03
N GLY A 64 8.89 -9.95 -2.98
CA GLY A 64 9.27 -9.07 -4.07
C GLY A 64 10.76 -9.15 -4.40
N GLN A 65 11.62 -9.23 -3.38
CA GLN A 65 13.07 -9.39 -3.55
C GLN A 65 13.42 -10.74 -4.15
N TRP A 66 12.76 -11.82 -3.70
CA TRP A 66 12.94 -13.15 -4.28
C TRP A 66 12.49 -13.18 -5.74
N LEU A 67 11.31 -12.64 -6.03
CA LEU A 67 10.74 -12.58 -7.37
C LEU A 67 11.62 -11.76 -8.33
N GLY A 68 12.18 -10.64 -7.86
CA GLY A 68 13.09 -9.80 -8.62
C GLY A 68 14.46 -10.43 -8.91
N ARG A 69 14.86 -11.48 -8.17
CA ARG A 69 16.06 -12.28 -8.50
C ARG A 69 15.79 -13.34 -9.58
N VAL A 70 14.57 -13.86 -9.63
CA VAL A 70 14.18 -14.96 -10.53
C VAL A 70 13.66 -14.42 -11.88
N LEU A 71 12.95 -13.29 -11.87
CA LEU A 71 12.31 -12.72 -13.06
C LEU A 71 13.03 -11.47 -13.56
N PRO A 72 13.12 -11.27 -14.89
CA PRO A 72 13.63 -10.03 -15.45
C PRO A 72 12.69 -8.86 -15.10
N PRO A 73 13.23 -7.67 -14.78
CA PRO A 73 12.46 -6.54 -14.27
C PRO A 73 11.36 -6.05 -15.24
N ASN A 74 11.54 -6.26 -16.54
CA ASN A 74 10.54 -5.89 -17.55
C ASN A 74 9.26 -6.71 -17.43
N LEU A 75 9.37 -8.03 -17.19
CA LEU A 75 8.20 -8.91 -17.02
C LEU A 75 7.46 -8.61 -15.72
N VAL A 76 8.18 -8.31 -14.63
CA VAL A 76 7.58 -7.91 -13.35
C VAL A 76 6.77 -6.62 -13.52
N LYS A 77 7.34 -5.64 -14.23
CA LYS A 77 6.68 -4.33 -14.44
C LYS A 77 5.45 -4.45 -15.35
N GLN A 78 5.54 -5.20 -16.44
CA GLN A 78 4.41 -5.46 -17.33
C GLN A 78 3.32 -6.30 -16.63
N GLY A 79 3.72 -7.35 -15.90
CA GLY A 79 2.83 -8.19 -15.12
C GLY A 79 2.07 -7.41 -14.06
N ALA A 80 2.75 -6.53 -13.31
CA ALA A 80 2.10 -5.65 -12.34
C ALA A 80 1.06 -4.73 -13.01
N GLY A 81 1.38 -4.14 -14.17
CA GLY A 81 0.44 -3.29 -14.91
C GLY A 81 -0.79 -4.06 -15.40
N VAL A 82 -0.60 -5.22 -16.02
CA VAL A 82 -1.71 -6.08 -16.48
C VAL A 82 -2.57 -6.52 -15.30
N LEU A 83 -1.95 -6.96 -14.21
CA LEU A 83 -2.66 -7.35 -12.99
C LEU A 83 -3.51 -6.19 -12.45
N MET A 84 -2.96 -4.97 -12.44
CA MET A 84 -3.66 -3.78 -11.96
C MET A 84 -4.90 -3.46 -12.82
N VAL A 85 -4.78 -3.56 -14.15
CA VAL A 85 -5.92 -3.34 -15.07
C VAL A 85 -6.98 -4.43 -14.88
N VAL A 86 -6.58 -5.71 -14.80
CA VAL A 86 -7.50 -6.82 -14.59
C VAL A 86 -8.23 -6.68 -13.26
N LEU A 87 -7.53 -6.40 -12.17
CA LEU A 87 -8.14 -6.19 -10.86
C LEU A 87 -9.10 -5.00 -10.88
N GLY A 88 -8.73 -3.89 -11.53
CA GLY A 88 -9.61 -2.74 -11.71
C GLY A 88 -10.90 -3.08 -12.46
N LEU A 89 -10.81 -3.84 -13.55
CA LEU A 89 -11.97 -4.31 -14.32
C LEU A 89 -12.85 -5.25 -13.50
N VAL A 90 -12.26 -6.22 -12.81
CA VAL A 90 -12.99 -7.15 -11.93
C VAL A 90 -13.72 -6.37 -10.84
N PHE A 91 -13.06 -5.39 -10.22
CA PHE A 91 -13.67 -4.56 -9.18
C PHE A 91 -14.84 -3.74 -9.73
N CYS A 92 -14.71 -3.17 -10.94
CA CYS A 92 -15.76 -2.43 -11.62
C CYS A 92 -17.00 -3.31 -11.91
N VAL A 93 -16.80 -4.51 -12.45
CA VAL A 93 -17.87 -5.48 -12.72
C VAL A 93 -18.55 -5.94 -11.44
N LYS A 94 -17.75 -6.24 -10.40
CA LYS A 94 -18.24 -6.66 -9.08
C LYS A 94 -19.09 -5.55 -8.43
N PHE A 95 -18.66 -4.29 -8.56
CA PHE A 95 -19.40 -3.13 -8.05
C PHE A 95 -20.74 -2.96 -8.76
N TYR A 96 -20.79 -3.13 -10.08
CA TYR A 96 -22.05 -3.08 -10.85
C TYR A 96 -23.00 -4.25 -10.56
N SER A 97 -22.47 -5.40 -10.12
CA SER A 97 -23.26 -6.61 -9.84
C SER A 97 -23.83 -6.68 -8.42
N VAL A 98 -23.52 -5.71 -7.55
CA VAL A 98 -24.10 -5.60 -6.20
C VAL A 98 -25.28 -4.61 -6.28
N PRO A 99 -26.52 -5.04 -5.99
CA PRO A 99 -27.70 -4.16 -6.00
C PRO A 99 -27.65 -3.11 -4.87
#